data_AF-A0A250F2Q7-F1
#
_entry.id   AF-A0A250F2Q7-F1
#
_cell.length_a   1.000
_cell.length_b   1.000
_cell.length_c   1.000
_cell.angle_alpha   90.00
_cell.angle_beta   90.00
_cell.angle_gamma   90.00
#
_symmetry.space_group_name_H-M   'P 1'
#
loop_
_entity.id
_entity.type
_entity.pdbx_description
1 polymer ?
#
loop_
_entity_poly.entity_id
_entity_poly.type
_entity_poly.pdbx_seq_one_letter_code
_entity_poly.pdbx_strand_id
1 'polypeptide(L)'
;MTSSIITNRVSVKIPNGQKAQTEYVTLEKGKCVGVYFISFKNYNPEFAIEMSVRDPQSNTIIEPVDYRDFQHKGGGHIQGMKQVGFECNNNKFQVAVLAEQNLTDDFIGELVFTIQRDCNCSE
;
A
#
# COMPACT_ATOMS: atom_id res chain seq x y z
N MET A 1 -10.49 25.93 -3.38
CA MET A 1 -10.33 24.64 -2.70
C MET A 1 -8.86 24.31 -2.65
N THR A 2 -8.25 24.38 -1.47
CA THR A 2 -6.89 23.92 -1.22
C THR A 2 -6.99 22.43 -0.89
N SER A 3 -6.42 21.55 -1.70
CA SER A 3 -6.28 20.14 -1.31
C SER A 3 -4.94 19.93 -0.63
N SER A 4 -4.92 19.18 0.47
CA SER A 4 -3.67 18.74 1.11
C SER A 4 -3.39 17.27 0.80
N ILE A 5 -2.11 16.93 0.66
CA ILE A 5 -1.66 15.55 0.49
C ILE A 5 -1.05 15.07 1.80
N ILE A 6 -1.47 13.90 2.24
CA ILE A 6 -0.92 13.20 3.40
C ILE A 6 -0.63 11.74 3.05
N THR A 7 0.16 11.08 3.89
CA THR A 7 0.54 9.69 3.68
C THR A 7 0.23 8.84 4.91
N ASN A 8 -0.45 7.71 4.73
CA ASN A 8 -0.49 6.62 5.70
C ASN A 8 0.51 5.55 5.29
N ARG A 9 1.29 5.04 6.25
CA ARG A 9 2.31 4.02 6.02
C ARG A 9 1.94 2.74 6.77
N VAL A 10 2.05 1.60 6.09
CA VAL A 10 1.79 0.28 6.66
C VAL A 10 3.06 -0.54 6.58
N SER A 11 3.54 -1.01 7.73
CA SER A 11 4.71 -1.87 7.81
C SER A 11 4.42 -3.23 7.18
N VAL A 12 5.26 -3.62 6.23
CA VAL A 12 5.25 -4.94 5.62
C VAL A 12 6.49 -5.69 6.12
N LYS A 13 6.26 -6.87 6.71
CA LYS A 13 7.28 -7.81 7.16
C LYS A 13 6.79 -9.24 6.99
N ILE A 14 7.43 -9.98 6.10
CA ILE A 14 7.36 -11.45 6.04
C ILE A 14 8.73 -11.98 6.48
N PRO A 15 8.84 -12.64 7.64
CA PRO A 15 10.09 -13.24 8.09
C PRO A 15 10.56 -14.38 7.17
N ASN A 16 11.86 -14.65 7.16
CA ASN A 16 12.44 -15.83 6.53
C ASN A 16 11.70 -17.12 6.96
N GLY A 17 11.43 -18.00 6.01
CA GLY A 17 10.70 -19.25 6.21
C GLY A 17 9.17 -19.09 6.30
N GLN A 18 8.66 -17.85 6.29
CA GLN A 18 7.23 -17.56 6.18
C GLN A 18 6.86 -17.16 4.75
N LYS A 19 5.57 -17.11 4.47
CA LYS A 19 5.05 -16.74 3.15
C LYS A 19 3.94 -15.69 3.16
N ALA A 20 3.49 -15.24 4.32
CA ALA A 20 2.35 -14.33 4.37
C ALA A 20 2.41 -13.37 5.56
N GLN A 21 1.80 -12.21 5.36
CA GLN A 21 1.44 -11.26 6.41
C GLN A 21 0.06 -10.69 6.10
N THR A 22 -0.71 -10.40 7.14
CA THR A 22 -1.92 -9.59 7.03
C THR A 22 -1.91 -8.56 8.14
N GLU A 23 -2.14 -7.30 7.77
CA GLU A 23 -2.18 -6.17 8.68
C GLU A 23 -3.47 -5.38 8.46
N TYR A 24 -3.95 -4.70 9.50
CA TYR A 24 -5.08 -3.79 9.34
C TYR A 24 -4.67 -2.35 9.64
N VAL A 25 -5.04 -1.44 8.75
CA VAL A 25 -4.70 -0.03 8.87
C VAL A 25 -5.97 0.82 8.83
N THR A 26 -6.05 1.81 9.70
CA THR A 26 -7.04 2.89 9.56
C THR A 26 -6.45 3.97 8.65
N LEU A 27 -7.06 4.19 7.49
CA LEU A 27 -6.63 5.23 6.56
C LEU A 27 -7.32 6.56 6.89
N GLU A 28 -6.56 7.64 6.95
CA GLU A 28 -7.07 8.98 7.25
C GLU A 28 -8.16 9.41 6.26
N LYS A 29 -9.13 10.19 6.74
CA LYS A 29 -10.22 10.72 5.91
C LYS A 29 -9.68 11.43 4.67
N GLY A 30 -10.25 11.12 3.51
CA GLY A 30 -9.89 11.67 2.21
C GLY A 30 -10.00 10.59 1.13
N LYS A 31 -9.48 10.89 -0.05
CA LYS A 31 -9.43 9.96 -1.17
C LYS A 31 -8.01 9.43 -1.35
N CYS A 32 -7.81 8.12 -1.34
CA CYS A 32 -6.52 7.55 -1.72
C CYS A 32 -6.35 7.66 -3.23
N VAL A 33 -5.26 8.31 -3.65
CA VAL A 33 -4.95 8.61 -5.05
C VAL A 33 -3.74 7.83 -5.57
N GLY A 34 -2.91 7.29 -4.68
CA GLY A 34 -1.73 6.54 -5.06
C GLY A 34 -1.27 5.58 -3.98
N VAL A 35 -0.71 4.45 -4.40
CA VAL A 35 -0.05 3.50 -3.52
C VAL A 35 1.32 3.14 -4.10
N TYR A 36 2.33 3.05 -3.25
CA TYR A 36 3.65 2.56 -3.64
C TYR A 36 4.34 1.84 -2.48
N PHE A 37 5.27 0.97 -2.81
CA PHE A 37 6.01 0.17 -1.86
C PHE A 37 7.46 0.67 -1.74
N ILE A 38 7.94 0.82 -0.51
CA ILE A 38 9.32 1.16 -0.18
C ILE A 38 9.96 -0.07 0.46
N SER A 39 10.92 -0.69 -0.24
CA SER A 39 11.68 -1.79 0.34
C SER A 39 12.76 -1.26 1.29
N PHE A 40 12.88 -1.88 2.47
CA PHE A 40 13.94 -1.58 3.45
C PHE A 40 15.12 -2.53 3.37
N LYS A 41 14.98 -3.62 2.59
CA LYS A 41 16.04 -4.58 2.34
C LYS A 41 16.16 -4.86 0.85
N ASN A 42 17.37 -5.04 0.36
CA ASN A 42 17.60 -5.46 -1.02
C ASN A 42 17.43 -6.98 -1.13
N TYR A 43 16.20 -7.45 -0.99
CA TYR A 43 15.79 -8.83 -1.21
C TYR A 43 14.86 -8.88 -2.41
N ASN A 44 15.26 -9.61 -3.46
CA ASN A 44 14.53 -9.74 -4.71
C ASN A 44 14.20 -11.22 -4.93
N PRO A 45 13.09 -11.72 -4.39
CA PRO A 45 12.69 -13.12 -4.57
C PRO A 45 12.46 -13.43 -6.05
N GLU A 46 12.77 -14.65 -6.49
CA GLU A 46 12.58 -15.07 -7.89
C GLU A 46 11.08 -15.28 -8.25
N PHE A 47 10.23 -15.47 -7.24
CA PHE A 47 8.79 -15.63 -7.36
C PHE A 47 8.03 -14.35 -7.00
N ALA A 48 6.73 -14.32 -7.32
CA ALA A 48 5.88 -13.17 -7.03
C ALA A 48 5.59 -13.05 -5.52
N ILE A 49 5.61 -11.81 -5.02
CA ILE A 49 4.99 -11.45 -3.75
C ILE A 49 3.79 -10.57 -4.07
N GLU A 50 2.60 -11.12 -3.89
CA GLU A 50 1.35 -10.43 -4.17
C GLU A 50 0.96 -9.53 -2.99
N MET A 51 0.56 -8.31 -3.30
CA MET A 51 -0.02 -7.36 -2.35
C MET A 51 -1.46 -7.05 -2.76
N SER A 52 -2.37 -7.11 -1.80
CA SER A 52 -3.77 -6.77 -2.00
C SER A 52 -4.28 -5.90 -0.85
N VAL A 53 -5.32 -5.10 -1.16
CA VAL A 53 -5.98 -4.25 -0.18
C VAL A 53 -7.48 -4.48 -0.26
N ARG A 54 -8.10 -4.74 0.89
CA ARG A 54 -9.55 -4.89 1.03
C ARG A 54 -10.13 -3.85 1.96
N ASP A 55 -11.35 -3.43 1.65
CA ASP A 55 -12.12 -2.52 2.50
C ASP A 55 -12.72 -3.25 3.73
N PRO A 56 -13.37 -2.53 4.66
CA PRO A 56 -14.01 -3.16 5.82
C PRO A 56 -15.14 -4.14 5.47
N GLN A 57 -15.72 -4.03 4.27
CA GLN A 57 -16.78 -4.90 3.77
C GLN A 57 -16.22 -6.12 3.04
N SER A 58 -14.88 -6.31 3.07
CA SER A 58 -14.16 -7.38 2.38
C SER A 58 -14.19 -7.28 0.86
N ASN A 59 -14.56 -6.13 0.30
CA ASN A 59 -14.41 -5.88 -1.13
C ASN A 59 -12.93 -5.64 -1.45
N THR A 60 -12.45 -6.25 -2.52
CA THR A 60 -11.09 -6.01 -3.02
C THR A 60 -11.02 -4.63 -3.67
N ILE A 61 -10.15 -3.77 -3.13
CA ILE A 61 -9.90 -2.42 -3.62
C ILE A 61 -8.66 -2.40 -4.52
N ILE A 62 -7.66 -3.18 -4.14
CA ILE A 62 -6.48 -3.45 -4.94
C ILE A 62 -6.37 -4.96 -5.08
N GLU A 63 -6.54 -5.45 -6.30
CA GLU A 63 -6.37 -6.86 -6.64
C GLU A 63 -4.97 -7.36 -6.25
N PRO A 64 -4.82 -8.64 -5.89
CA PRO A 64 -3.51 -9.25 -5.67
C PRO A 64 -2.62 -9.07 -6.90
N VAL A 65 -1.56 -8.30 -6.74
CA VAL A 65 -0.57 -8.03 -7.80
C VAL A 65 0.82 -7.99 -7.19
N ASP A 66 1.84 -8.28 -7.99
CA ASP A 66 3.23 -8.33 -7.54
C ASP A 66 3.65 -6.99 -6.91
N TYR A 67 4.39 -7.04 -5.79
CA TYR A 67 4.94 -5.87 -5.10
C TYR A 67 5.74 -4.95 -6.03
N ARG A 68 6.34 -5.49 -7.10
CA ARG A 68 7.07 -4.75 -8.12
C ARG A 68 6.19 -3.76 -8.89
N ASP A 69 4.89 -4.03 -9.00
CA ASP A 69 3.95 -3.07 -9.60
C ASP A 69 3.74 -1.82 -8.74
N PHE A 70 4.08 -1.90 -7.46
CA PHE A 70 4.04 -0.77 -6.52
C PHE A 70 5.39 -0.05 -6.42
N GLN A 71 6.43 -0.48 -7.17
CA GLN A 71 7.67 0.28 -7.22
C GLN A 71 7.46 1.62 -7.92
N HIS A 72 8.04 2.68 -7.36
CA HIS A 72 7.89 4.03 -7.90
C HIS A 72 8.63 4.15 -9.25
N LYS A 73 7.91 4.36 -10.35
CA LYS A 73 8.46 4.34 -11.73
C LYS A 73 9.12 5.65 -12.19
N GLY A 74 9.41 6.56 -11.25
CA GLY A 74 9.89 7.91 -11.53
C GLY A 74 8.78 8.84 -12.05
N GLY A 75 9.12 10.08 -12.46
CA GLY A 75 8.16 10.97 -13.12
C GLY A 75 7.38 11.95 -12.23
N GLY A 76 7.73 12.12 -10.94
CA GLY A 76 7.06 13.03 -9.99
C GLY A 76 6.41 12.28 -8.83
N HIS A 77 6.00 12.96 -7.75
CA HIS A 77 5.55 12.31 -6.50
C HIS A 77 4.38 11.35 -6.73
N ILE A 78 3.32 11.77 -7.42
CA ILE A 78 2.13 10.92 -7.64
C ILE A 78 2.27 10.09 -8.92
N GLN A 79 2.86 10.64 -9.99
CA GLN A 79 2.90 10.03 -11.32
C GLN A 79 3.68 8.71 -11.38
N GLY A 80 4.65 8.51 -10.49
CA GLY A 80 5.39 7.25 -10.41
C GLY A 80 4.72 6.16 -9.56
N MET A 81 3.65 6.50 -8.84
CA MET A 81 2.93 5.56 -7.96
C MET A 81 1.83 4.80 -8.72
N LYS A 82 1.42 3.64 -8.19
CA LYS A 82 0.23 2.94 -8.68
C LYS A 82 -1.00 3.80 -8.37
N GLN A 83 -1.65 4.31 -9.41
CA GLN A 83 -2.83 5.17 -9.26
C GLN A 83 -4.01 4.34 -8.75
N VAL A 84 -4.68 4.86 -7.73
CA VAL A 84 -5.91 4.31 -7.16
C VAL A 84 -6.91 5.44 -6.94
N GLY A 85 -8.16 5.12 -6.60
CA GLY A 85 -9.19 6.15 -6.47
C GLY A 85 -10.35 5.75 -5.56
N PHE A 86 -10.05 5.39 -4.31
CA PHE A 86 -11.05 4.95 -3.33
C PHE A 86 -11.10 5.86 -2.09
N GLU A 87 -12.25 5.87 -1.43
CA GLU A 87 -12.50 6.70 -0.24
C GLU A 87 -11.96 6.04 1.03
N CYS A 88 -11.14 6.76 1.79
CA CYS A 88 -10.51 6.27 3.01
C CYS A 88 -11.38 6.48 4.27
N ASN A 89 -12.13 7.57 4.36
CA ASN A 89 -13.16 7.87 5.38
C ASN A 89 -12.91 7.39 6.84
N ASN A 90 -11.66 7.33 7.32
CA ASN A 90 -11.29 6.75 8.62
C ASN A 90 -11.70 5.27 8.78
N ASN A 91 -11.80 4.55 7.67
CA ASN A 91 -12.14 3.14 7.62
C ASN A 91 -10.90 2.26 7.84
N LYS A 92 -11.13 1.06 8.37
CA LYS A 92 -10.11 0.04 8.59
C LYS A 92 -9.98 -0.86 7.35
N PHE A 93 -8.85 -0.76 6.66
CA PHE A 93 -8.52 -1.58 5.50
C PHE A 93 -7.65 -2.75 5.92
N GLN A 94 -7.79 -3.86 5.20
CA GLN A 94 -6.91 -5.02 5.33
C GLN A 94 -5.86 -4.96 4.24
N VAL A 95 -4.59 -5.00 4.61
CA VAL A 95 -3.45 -5.16 3.70
C VAL A 95 -2.95 -6.59 3.84
N ALA A 96 -2.97 -7.35 2.76
CA ALA A 96 -2.47 -8.71 2.74
C ALA A 96 -1.29 -8.82 1.77
N VAL A 97 -0.21 -9.46 2.23
CA VAL A 97 1.00 -9.72 1.45
C VAL A 97 1.24 -11.21 1.46
N LEU A 98 1.31 -11.82 0.28
CA LEU A 98 1.41 -13.26 0.09
C LEU A 98 2.52 -13.58 -0.90
N ALA A 99 3.49 -14.37 -0.47
CA ALA A 99 4.49 -14.98 -1.33
C ALA A 99 3.99 -16.34 -1.83
N GLU A 100 4.34 -16.67 -3.07
CA GLU A 100 4.04 -17.98 -3.68
C GLU A 100 4.69 -19.13 -2.88
N GLN A 101 5.88 -18.90 -2.33
CA GLN A 101 6.68 -19.86 -1.59
C GLN A 101 7.21 -19.25 -0.29
N ASN A 102 7.75 -20.08 0.60
CA ASN A 102 8.44 -19.58 1.79
C ASN A 102 9.65 -18.73 1.38
N LEU A 103 9.80 -17.57 2.01
CA LEU A 103 10.92 -16.69 1.73
C LEU A 103 12.23 -17.31 2.22
N THR A 104 13.31 -17.04 1.48
CA THR A 104 14.69 -17.42 1.82
C THR A 104 15.40 -16.34 2.64
N ASP A 105 14.82 -15.14 2.71
CA ASP A 105 15.27 -14.03 3.53
C ASP A 105 14.07 -13.14 3.93
N ASP A 106 14.24 -12.29 4.93
CA ASP A 106 13.19 -11.37 5.38
C ASP A 106 12.80 -10.39 4.25
N PHE A 107 11.50 -10.29 3.97
CA PHE A 107 10.93 -9.25 3.12
C PHE A 107 10.36 -8.14 4.00
N ILE A 108 11.01 -6.97 4.00
CA ILE A 108 10.70 -5.84 4.90
C ILE A 108 10.56 -4.56 4.10
N GLY A 109 9.51 -3.79 4.36
CA GLY A 109 9.28 -2.48 3.76
C GLY A 109 8.05 -1.77 4.31
N GLU A 110 7.62 -0.74 3.60
CA GLU A 110 6.38 0.00 3.88
C GLU A 110 5.52 0.10 2.62
N LEU A 111 4.23 -0.18 2.77
CA LEU A 111 3.23 0.20 1.78
C LEU A 111 2.70 1.59 2.14
N VAL A 112 2.87 2.56 1.24
CA VAL A 112 2.54 3.95 1.47
C VAL A 112 1.31 4.33 0.66
N PHE A 113 0.27 4.79 1.36
CA PHE A 113 -0.98 5.28 0.80
C PHE A 113 -0.93 6.81 0.75
N THR A 114 -1.03 7.38 -0.45
CA THR A 114 -1.11 8.83 -0.68
C THR A 114 -2.57 9.22 -0.71
N ILE A 115 -2.97 10.08 0.24
CA ILE A 115 -4.36 10.48 0.45
C ILE A 115 -4.48 11.98 0.20
N GLN A 116 -5.38 12.32 -0.72
CA GLN A 116 -5.79 13.69 -0.99
C GLN A 116 -6.97 14.04 -0.09
N ARG A 117 -6.80 15.09 0.71
CA ARG A 117 -7.86 15.68 1.52
C ARG A 117 -8.33 16.97 0.89
N ASP A 118 -9.64 17.11 0.79
CA ASP A 118 -10.24 18.41 0.53
C ASP A 118 -10.14 19.23 1.83
N CYS A 119 -9.33 20.29 1.82
CA CYS A 119 -9.46 21.30 2.86
C CYS A 119 -10.65 22.17 2.46
N ASN A 120 -11.77 21.99 3.16
CA ASN A 120 -12.73 23.06 3.30
C ASN A 120 -12.06 24.14 4.16
N CYS A 121 -11.27 25.00 3.54
CA CYS A 121 -11.03 26.33 4.07
C CYS A 121 -12.35 27.10 3.93
N SER A 122 -13.27 26.86 4.86
CA SER A 122 -14.34 27.79 5.15
C SER A 122 -13.82 28.77 6.20
N GLU A 123 -13.86 30.04 5.80
CA GLU A 123 -13.77 31.30 6.54
C GLU A 123 -13.91 31.24 8.07
#